data_AF-A0A7C8J2S0-F1
#
_entry.id   AF-A0A7C8J2S0-F1
#
_cell.length_a   1.000
_cell.length_b   1.000
_cell.length_c   1.000
_cell.angle_alpha   90.00
_cell.angle_beta   90.00
_cell.angle_gamma   90.00
#
_symmetry.space_group_name_H-M   'P 1'
#
loop_
_entity.id
_entity.type
_entity.pdbx_description
1 polymer ?
#
loop_
_entity_poly.entity_id
_entity_poly.type
_entity_poly.pdbx_seq_one_letter_code
_entity_poly.pdbx_strand_id
1 'polypeptide(L)'
;MEIGRPLIDSIKEITDKSEKHRTKAEMIAVVERLHTKYNMVHGGIKPANFVICKGNEIRLCDFESARPADESSQIWEHLMDESIIGGATEQYYNKSRSQDDYASH
;
A
#
# COMPACT_ATOMS: atom_id res chain seq x y z
N MET A 1 4.70 -11.71 15.51
CA MET A 1 3.76 -11.01 14.63
C MET A 1 2.46 -10.90 15.41
N GLU A 2 1.98 -9.69 15.73
CA GLU A 2 0.66 -9.56 16.38
C GLU A 2 -0.41 -10.02 15.38
N ILE A 3 -1.29 -10.92 15.82
CA ILE A 3 -2.43 -11.35 15.00
C ILE A 3 -3.47 -10.23 15.07
N GLY A 4 -3.48 -9.36 14.06
CA GLY A 4 -4.54 -8.39 13.86
C GLY A 4 -5.70 -9.00 13.06
N ARG A 5 -6.91 -8.46 13.22
CA ARG A 5 -8.11 -8.89 12.47
C ARG A 5 -8.33 -8.00 11.25
N PRO A 6 -8.66 -8.54 10.06
CA PRO A 6 -9.05 -7.73 8.93
C PRO A 6 -10.23 -6.80 9.28
N LEU A 7 -10.15 -5.53 8.88
CA LEU A 7 -11.21 -4.56 9.15
C LEU A 7 -12.52 -4.96 8.46
N ILE A 8 -12.45 -5.62 7.30
CA ILE A 8 -13.62 -6.12 6.57
C ILE A 8 -14.54 -7.02 7.41
N ASP A 9 -13.98 -7.78 8.36
CA ASP A 9 -14.76 -8.68 9.22
C ASP A 9 -15.55 -7.87 10.27
N SER A 10 -14.99 -6.75 10.72
CA SER A 10 -15.59 -5.91 11.76
C SER A 10 -16.51 -4.82 11.19
N ILE A 11 -16.31 -4.40 9.94
CA ILE A 11 -16.98 -3.23 9.37
C ILE A 11 -18.51 -3.37 9.28
N LYS A 12 -19.00 -4.62 9.19
CA LYS A 12 -20.44 -4.93 9.17
C LYS A 12 -21.08 -4.82 10.56
N GLU A 13 -20.29 -4.97 11.61
CA GLU A 13 -20.73 -4.94 13.01
C GLU A 13 -20.67 -3.53 13.59
N ILE A 14 -19.86 -2.65 12.98
CA ILE A 14 -19.80 -1.21 13.34
C ILE A 14 -21.08 -0.52 12.88
N THR A 15 -22.05 -0.50 13.80
CA THR A 15 -23.36 0.15 13.60
C THR A 15 -23.41 1.56 14.17
N ASP A 16 -22.59 1.84 15.18
CA ASP A 16 -22.50 3.16 15.78
C ASP A 16 -21.85 4.18 14.82
N LYS A 17 -22.49 5.33 14.69
CA LYS A 17 -22.05 6.39 13.75
C LYS A 17 -20.74 7.03 14.20
N SER A 18 -20.52 7.17 15.51
CA SER A 18 -19.29 7.75 16.05
C SER A 18 -18.12 6.81 15.82
N GLU A 19 -18.30 5.52 16.08
CA GLU A 19 -17.29 4.49 15.83
C GLU A 19 -16.94 4.41 14.33
N LYS A 20 -17.95 4.39 13.45
CA LYS A 20 -17.73 4.42 12.00
C LYS A 20 -16.94 5.65 11.55
N HIS A 21 -17.23 6.82 12.14
CA HIS A 21 -16.51 8.05 11.85
C HIS A 21 -15.05 7.96 12.32
N ARG A 22 -14.80 7.46 13.53
CA ARG A 22 -13.46 7.26 14.08
C ARG A 22 -12.64 6.29 13.22
N THR A 23 -13.20 5.14 12.86
CA THR A 23 -12.55 4.17 11.96
C THR A 23 -12.18 4.81 10.62
N LYS A 24 -13.09 5.59 10.01
CA LYS A 24 -12.81 6.31 8.77
C LYS A 24 -11.65 7.30 8.94
N ALA A 25 -11.64 8.07 10.02
CA ALA A 25 -10.59 9.05 10.30
C ALA A 25 -9.23 8.37 10.49
N GLU A 26 -9.18 7.24 11.19
CA GLU A 26 -7.96 6.45 11.37
C GLU A 26 -7.45 5.87 10.04
N MET A 27 -8.34 5.33 9.20
CA MET A 27 -7.96 4.87 7.85
C MET A 27 -7.35 6.00 7.01
N ILE A 28 -7.96 7.18 7.03
CA ILE A 28 -7.45 8.37 6.33
C ILE A 28 -6.07 8.76 6.86
N ALA A 29 -5.89 8.83 8.18
CA ALA A 29 -4.62 9.19 8.80
C ALA A 29 -3.47 8.21 8.47
N VAL A 30 -3.79 6.93 8.27
CA VAL A 30 -2.80 5.93 7.80
C VAL A 30 -2.40 6.21 6.35
N VAL A 31 -3.36 6.47 5.48
CA VAL A 31 -3.11 6.77 4.05
C VAL A 31 -2.39 8.10 3.87
N GLU A 32 -2.80 9.14 4.58
CA GLU A 32 -2.12 10.45 4.57
C GLU A 32 -0.66 10.33 4.98
N ARG A 33 -0.36 9.48 5.97
CA ARG A 33 1.02 9.21 6.39
C ARG A 33 1.82 8.49 5.29
N LEU A 34 1.21 7.54 4.59
CA LEU A 34 1.83 6.87 3.45
C LEU A 34 2.22 7.90 2.38
N HIS A 35 1.29 8.79 2.04
CA HIS A 35 1.50 9.81 1.01
C HIS A 35 2.56 10.84 1.44
N THR A 36 2.42 11.40 2.65
CA THR A 36 3.23 12.55 3.09
C THR A 36 4.62 12.16 3.57
N LYS A 37 4.76 11.03 4.26
CA LYS A 37 6.06 10.62 4.84
C LYS A 37 6.88 9.74 3.90
N TYR A 38 6.22 8.96 3.04
CA TYR A 38 6.88 7.96 2.21
C TYR A 38 6.76 8.24 0.71
N ASN A 39 6.02 9.28 0.30
CA ASN A 39 5.78 9.60 -1.11
C ASN A 39 5.30 8.39 -1.92
N MET A 40 4.39 7.61 -1.34
CA MET A 40 3.86 6.38 -1.95
C MET A 40 2.34 6.46 -2.06
N VAL A 41 1.79 5.80 -3.06
CA VAL A 41 0.37 5.44 -3.12
C VAL A 41 0.21 3.94 -2.94
N HIS A 42 -0.85 3.51 -2.25
CA HIS A 42 -1.07 2.08 -1.98
C HIS A 42 -1.59 1.29 -3.20
N GLY A 43 -2.40 1.93 -4.05
CA GLY A 43 -3.05 1.29 -5.20
C GLY A 43 -4.32 0.48 -4.85
N GLY A 44 -4.42 -0.09 -3.64
CA GLY A 44 -5.57 -0.90 -3.21
C GLY A 44 -6.23 -0.47 -1.89
N ILE A 45 -6.96 0.67 -1.87
CA ILE A 45 -7.64 1.13 -0.65
C ILE A 45 -9.02 0.45 -0.52
N LYS A 46 -9.08 -0.61 0.29
CA LYS A 46 -10.31 -1.37 0.60
C LYS A 46 -10.26 -1.92 2.02
N PRO A 47 -11.41 -2.15 2.71
CA PRO A 47 -11.43 -2.65 4.09
C PRO A 47 -10.65 -3.95 4.33
N ALA A 48 -10.52 -4.81 3.31
CA ALA A 48 -9.76 -6.06 3.42
C ALA A 48 -8.24 -5.83 3.62
N ASN A 49 -7.73 -4.68 3.18
CA ASN A 49 -6.31 -4.32 3.26
C ASN A 49 -6.00 -3.49 4.51
N PHE A 50 -6.99 -3.27 5.38
CA PHE A 50 -6.78 -2.70 6.69
C PHE A 50 -6.91 -3.77 7.76
N VAL A 51 -6.07 -3.68 8.78
CA VAL A 51 -6.04 -4.62 9.91
C VAL A 51 -6.22 -3.83 11.19
N ILE A 52 -7.11 -4.30 12.07
CA ILE A 52 -7.26 -3.82 13.44
C ILE A 52 -6.30 -4.63 14.32
N CYS A 53 -5.31 -3.95 14.89
CA CYS A 53 -4.33 -4.51 15.81
C CYS A 53 -4.79 -4.42 17.27
N LYS A 54 -3.96 -4.97 18.17
CA LYS A 54 -4.16 -4.82 19.61
C LYS A 54 -4.17 -3.33 19.99
N GLY A 55 -5.07 -2.93 20.89
CA GLY A 55 -5.26 -1.52 21.23
C GLY A 55 -6.13 -0.74 20.22
N ASN A 56 -6.79 -1.43 19.28
CA ASN A 56 -7.66 -0.85 18.27
C ASN A 56 -6.95 0.11 17.30
N GLU A 57 -5.63 -0.07 17.11
CA GLU A 57 -4.89 0.62 16.07
C GLU A 57 -5.23 0.05 14.69
N ILE A 58 -5.40 0.92 13.70
CA ILE A 58 -5.57 0.52 12.31
C ILE A 58 -4.24 0.58 11.58
N ARG A 59 -3.92 -0.49 10.82
CA ARG A 59 -2.75 -0.57 9.94
C ARG A 59 -3.17 -0.95 8.53
N LEU A 60 -2.36 -0.55 7.55
CA LEU A 60 -2.53 -0.88 6.13
C LEU A 60 -1.56 -2.01 5.77
N CYS A 61 -2.04 -2.98 5.01
CA CYS A 61 -1.28 -4.12 4.51
C CYS A 61 -1.59 -4.36 3.02
N ASP A 62 -0.92 -5.34 2.41
CA ASP A 62 -1.08 -5.72 1.01
C ASP A 62 -0.63 -4.63 0.02
N PHE A 63 0.68 -4.40 -0.01
CA PHE A 63 1.36 -3.39 -0.83
C PHE A 63 1.70 -3.87 -2.25
N GLU A 64 1.08 -4.95 -2.74
CA GLU A 64 1.39 -5.52 -4.06
C GLU A 64 1.23 -4.50 -5.20
N SER A 65 0.25 -3.59 -5.07
CA SER A 65 -0.06 -2.54 -6.05
C SER A 65 0.56 -1.18 -5.70
N ALA A 66 1.39 -1.12 -4.66
CA ALA A 66 1.93 0.14 -4.17
C ALA A 66 3.06 0.64 -5.09
N ARG A 67 3.12 1.97 -5.24
CA ARG A 67 4.11 2.64 -6.11
C ARG A 67 4.46 4.02 -5.58
N PRO A 68 5.58 4.62 -5.99
CA PRO A 68 5.86 6.03 -5.73
C PRO A 68 4.73 6.93 -6.24
N ALA A 69 4.39 7.97 -5.49
CA ALA A 69 3.30 8.88 -5.85
C ALA A 69 3.64 9.79 -7.04
N ASP A 70 4.93 9.98 -7.30
CA ASP A 70 5.52 10.72 -8.42
C ASP A 70 5.97 9.82 -9.58
N GLU A 71 5.61 8.53 -9.54
CA GLU A 71 5.90 7.61 -10.63
C GLU A 71 5.20 8.07 -11.93
N SER A 72 5.98 8.20 -13.00
CA SER A 72 5.48 8.63 -14.31
C SER A 72 4.50 7.62 -14.88
N SER A 73 3.31 8.09 -15.29
CA SER A 73 2.31 7.28 -16.01
C SER A 73 2.87 6.64 -17.29
N GLN A 74 3.92 7.21 -17.87
CA GLN A 74 4.57 6.69 -19.09
C GLN A 74 5.23 5.32 -18.86
N ILE A 75 5.63 5.01 -17.62
CA ILE A 75 6.17 3.70 -17.24
C ILE A 75 5.09 2.63 -17.44
N TRP A 76 3.86 2.92 -17.01
CA TRP A 76 2.72 2.00 -17.18
C TRP A 76 2.27 1.88 -18.62
N GLU A 77 2.32 2.97 -19.40
CA GLU A 77 2.06 2.94 -20.84
C GLU A 77 3.07 2.05 -21.59
N HIS A 78 4.35 2.07 -21.20
CA HIS A 78 5.37 1.18 -21.77
C HIS A 78 5.25 -0.28 -21.29
N LEU A 79 4.81 -0.53 -20.06
CA LEU A 79 4.62 -1.88 -19.52
C LEU A 79 3.36 -2.58 -20.06
N MET A 80 2.34 -1.80 -20.43
CA MET A 80 1.12 -2.31 -21.06
C MET A 80 1.21 -2.40 -22.60
N ASP A 81 2.33 -1.98 -23.19
CA ASP A 81 2.64 -2.31 -24.58
C ASP A 81 2.96 -3.81 -24.67
N GLU A 82 2.01 -4.58 -25.20
CA GLU A 82 2.10 -6.05 -25.34
C GLU A 82 3.33 -6.51 -26.13
N SER A 83 3.99 -5.62 -26.89
CA SER A 83 5.23 -5.91 -27.61
C SER A 83 6.49 -5.93 -26.72
N ILE A 84 6.42 -5.47 -25.46
CA ILE A 84 7.58 -5.25 -24.55
C ILE A 84 7.52 -6.11 -23.27
N ILE A 85 6.44 -6.87 -23.03
CA ILE A 85 6.22 -7.66 -21.80
C ILE A 85 7.37 -8.65 -21.50
N GLY A 86 8.09 -9.11 -22.52
CA GLY A 86 9.24 -10.02 -22.35
C GLY A 86 10.50 -9.40 -21.74
N GLY A 87 10.71 -8.07 -21.85
CA GLY A 87 11.97 -7.42 -21.45
C GLY A 87 11.91 -6.58 -20.17
N ALA A 88 10.71 -6.15 -19.77
CA ALA A 88 10.55 -5.24 -18.63
C ALA A 88 10.74 -5.91 -17.26
N THR A 89 10.45 -7.22 -17.17
CA THR A 89 10.57 -8.00 -15.92
C THR A 89 12.03 -8.10 -15.45
N GLU A 90 13.00 -8.22 -16.37
CA GLU A 90 14.43 -8.24 -16.03
C GLU A 90 14.95 -6.88 -15.56
N GLN A 91 14.52 -5.78 -16.16
CA GLN A 91 15.00 -4.45 -15.79
C GLN A 91 14.53 -4.02 -14.40
N TYR A 92 13.28 -4.37 -14.04
CA TYR A 92 12.76 -4.10 -12.70
C TYR A 92 13.50 -4.92 -11.63
N TYR A 93 13.84 -6.17 -11.94
CA TYR A 93 14.62 -7.05 -11.06
C TYR A 93 16.09 -6.63 -10.94
N ASN A 94 16.68 -6.07 -12.00
CA ASN A 94 18.07 -5.60 -11.98
C ASN A 94 18.22 -4.23 -11.28
N LYS A 95 17.20 -3.36 -11.35
CA LYS A 95 17.25 -2.04 -10.70
C LYS A 95 17.15 -2.11 -9.17
N SER A 96 16.41 -3.08 -8.62
CA SER A 96 16.38 -3.33 -7.17
C SER A 96 17.71 -3.89 -6.67
N ARG A 97 18.44 -4.64 -7.49
CA ARG A 97 19.73 -5.24 -7.13
C ARG A 97 20.90 -4.24 -7.11
N SER A 98 20.86 -3.18 -7.92
CA SER A 98 21.91 -2.15 -7.93
C SER A 98 21.81 -1.09 -6.81
N GLN A 99 20.72 -1.05 -6.03
CA GLN A 99 20.62 -0.15 -4.87
C GLN A 99 21.21 -0.73 -3.58
N ASP A 100 21.41 -2.05 -3.50
CA ASP A 100 22.00 -2.72 -2.33
C ASP A 100 23.54 -2.65 -2.29
N ASP A 101 24.21 -2.29 -3.39
CA ASP A 101 25.68 -2.24 -3.49
C ASP A 101 26.31 -0.92 -2.97
N TYR A 102 25.52 0.04 -2.48
CA TYR A 102 26.03 1.30 -1.91
C TYR A 102 26.02 1.36 -0.37
N ALA A 103 25.71 0.26 0.32
CA ALA A 103 25.68 0.19 1.78
C ALA A 103 26.83 -0.64 2.40
N SER A 104 27.97 -0.75 1.73
CA SER A 104 29.15 -1.45 2.25
C SER A 104 30.47 -0.80 1.83
N HIS A 105 30.74 0.41 2.31
CA HIS A 105 32.09 0.95 2.49
C HIS A 105 32.17 1.82 3.73
#